data_AF-A0AAV4EKB7-F1
#
_entry.id   AF-A0AAV4EKB7-F1
#
_cell.length_a   1.000
_cell.length_b   1.000
_cell.length_c   1.000
_cell.angle_alpha   90.00
_cell.angle_beta   90.00
_cell.angle_gamma   90.00
#
_symmetry.space_group_name_H-M   'P 1'
#
loop_
_entity.id
_entity.type
_entity.pdbx_description
1 polymer ?
#
loop_
_entity_poly.entity_id
_entity_poly.type
_entity_poly.pdbx_seq_one_letter_code
_entity_poly.pdbx_strand_id
1 'polypeptide(L)'
;MILSLATGFAKLCLSSQVQESDAVMAAYLYEESLVSRLGLSVLSIQPQPHVSESFIQEFLGKQNDLSMQKFQVQLLKFCSRVFDSRSSRREE
;
A
#
# COMPACT_ATOMS: atom_id res chain seq x y z
N MET A 1 1.30 -13.14 4.36
CA MET A 1 0.48 -12.07 4.96
C MET A 1 -0.04 -11.12 3.89
N ILE A 2 0.81 -10.37 3.17
CA ILE A 2 0.41 -9.45 2.08
C ILE A 2 -0.38 -10.15 0.94
N LEU A 3 0.07 -11.33 0.47
CA LEU A 3 -0.63 -12.09 -0.58
C LEU A 3 -2.05 -12.49 -0.20
N SER A 4 -2.25 -12.88 1.07
CA SER A 4 -3.57 -13.25 1.59
C SER A 4 -4.49 -12.04 1.65
N LEU A 5 -3.94 -10.87 2.00
CA LEU A 5 -4.66 -9.59 2.03
C LEU A 5 -5.07 -9.15 0.61
N ALA A 6 -4.15 -9.22 -0.35
CA ALA A 6 -4.44 -8.92 -1.76
C ALA A 6 -5.49 -9.87 -2.35
N THR A 7 -5.41 -11.17 -2.00
CA THR A 7 -6.44 -12.15 -2.40
C THR A 7 -7.80 -11.85 -1.75
N GLY A 8 -7.80 -11.37 -0.50
CA GLY A 8 -9.01 -10.91 0.18
C GLY A 8 -9.65 -9.73 -0.53
N PHE A 9 -8.85 -8.72 -0.92
CA PHE A 9 -9.31 -7.57 -1.70
C PHE A 9 -9.89 -7.96 -3.05
N ALA A 10 -9.20 -8.83 -3.80
CA ALA A 10 -9.71 -9.34 -5.06
C ALA A 10 -11.09 -10.00 -4.89
N LYS A 11 -11.28 -10.80 -3.83
CA LYS A 11 -12.57 -11.42 -3.50
C LYS A 11 -13.65 -10.41 -3.11
N LEU A 12 -13.32 -9.36 -2.37
CA LEU A 12 -14.26 -8.28 -2.02
C LEU A 12 -14.71 -7.50 -3.26
N CYS A 13 -13.82 -7.35 -4.23
CA CYS A 13 -14.12 -6.78 -5.54
C CYS A 13 -14.82 -7.75 -6.50
N LEU A 14 -15.24 -8.93 -6.03
CA LEU A 14 -15.84 -10.00 -6.83
C LEU A 14 -14.98 -10.45 -8.03
N SER A 15 -13.66 -10.27 -7.92
CA SER A 15 -12.70 -10.68 -8.93
C SER A 15 -12.16 -12.08 -8.63
N SER A 16 -11.98 -12.87 -9.69
CA SER A 16 -11.30 -14.18 -9.62
C SER A 16 -9.77 -14.07 -9.70
N GLN A 17 -9.25 -12.89 -10.05
CA GLN A 17 -7.82 -12.62 -10.19
C GLN A 17 -7.40 -11.41 -9.37
N VAL A 18 -6.22 -11.53 -8.74
CA VAL A 18 -5.58 -10.44 -8.02
C VAL A 18 -5.00 -9.46 -9.03
N GLN A 19 -5.44 -8.21 -8.97
CA GLN A 19 -4.93 -7.11 -9.77
C GLN A 19 -3.79 -6.38 -9.03
N GLU A 20 -3.04 -5.58 -9.77
CA GLU A 20 -1.97 -4.75 -9.18
C GLU A 20 -2.51 -3.82 -8.08
N SER A 21 -3.70 -3.25 -8.28
CA SER A 21 -4.38 -2.42 -7.28
C SER A 21 -4.61 -3.13 -5.96
N ASP A 22 -4.91 -4.44 -5.99
CA ASP A 22 -5.13 -5.25 -4.79
C ASP A 22 -3.81 -5.46 -4.03
N ALA A 23 -2.72 -5.65 -4.76
CA ALA A 23 -1.38 -5.77 -4.18
C ALA A 23 -0.89 -4.45 -3.58
N VAL A 24 -1.16 -3.33 -4.25
CA VAL A 24 -0.86 -1.97 -3.76
C VAL A 24 -1.64 -1.69 -2.48
N MET A 25 -2.95 -1.98 -2.46
CA MET A 25 -3.79 -1.79 -1.27
C MET A 25 -3.32 -2.67 -0.10
N ALA A 26 -2.97 -3.93 -0.37
CA ALA A 26 -2.44 -4.83 0.64
C ALA A 26 -1.10 -4.33 1.22
N ALA A 27 -0.22 -3.78 0.40
CA ALA A 27 1.04 -3.20 0.83
C ALA A 27 0.82 -1.93 1.68
N TYR A 28 -0.14 -1.08 1.28
CA TYR A 28 -0.50 0.13 2.02
C TYR A 28 -0.97 -0.20 3.44
N LEU A 29 -1.95 -1.09 3.58
CA LEU A 29 -2.50 -1.46 4.89
C LEU A 29 -1.48 -2.19 5.78
N TYR A 30 -0.59 -2.98 5.17
CA TYR A 30 0.47 -3.63 5.91
C TYR A 30 1.43 -2.60 6.51
N GLU A 31 1.89 -1.64 5.71
CA GLU A 31 2.75 -0.57 6.18
C GLU A 31 2.03 0.32 7.20
N GLU A 32 0.76 0.67 6.97
CA GLU A 32 -0.04 1.40 7.96
C GLU A 32 -0.10 0.67 9.31
N SER A 33 -0.28 -0.65 9.31
CA SER A 33 -0.28 -1.47 10.53
C SER A 33 1.07 -1.44 11.25
N LEU A 34 2.18 -1.38 10.50
CA LEU A 34 3.52 -1.25 11.05
C LEU A 34 3.72 0.13 11.65
N VAL A 35 3.28 1.18 10.96
CA VAL A 35 3.39 2.57 11.44
C VAL A 35 2.54 2.79 12.68
N SER A 36 1.32 2.28 12.71
CA SER A 36 0.44 2.36 13.87
C SER A 36 1.08 1.72 15.12
N ARG A 37 1.82 0.62 14.93
CA ARG A 37 2.44 -0.11 16.05
C ARG A 37 3.84 0.39 16.43
N LEU A 38 4.64 0.81 15.46
CA LEU A 38 6.08 1.10 15.63
C LEU A 38 6.43 2.58 15.42
N GLY A 39 5.50 3.39 14.89
CA GLY A 39 5.70 4.81 14.59
C GLY A 39 6.63 5.09 13.40
N LEU A 40 7.07 4.07 12.66
CA LEU A 40 8.05 4.19 11.58
C LEU A 40 7.44 3.76 10.26
N SER A 41 7.55 4.61 9.22
CA SER A 41 7.24 4.25 7.84
C SER A 41 8.44 4.47 6.94
N VAL A 42 8.84 3.44 6.19
CA VAL A 42 9.84 3.58 5.12
C VAL A 42 9.22 4.23 3.89
N LEU A 43 7.91 4.03 3.70
CA LEU A 43 7.15 4.56 2.56
C LEU A 43 6.43 5.88 2.89
N SER A 44 6.76 6.51 4.03
CA SER A 44 6.14 7.76 4.49
C SER A 44 4.60 7.71 4.60
N ILE A 45 4.05 6.54 4.92
CA ILE A 45 2.62 6.39 5.23
C ILE A 45 2.37 6.98 6.62
N GLN A 46 1.34 7.83 6.70
CA GLN A 46 0.82 8.29 7.97
C GLN A 46 -0.32 7.36 8.41
N PRO A 47 -0.37 6.96 9.69
CA PRO A 47 -1.47 6.16 10.19
C PRO A 47 -2.73 7.01 10.11
N GLN A 48 -3.74 6.55 9.37
CA GLN A 48 -4.99 7.29 9.32
C GLN A 48 -5.78 7.02 10.60
N PRO A 49 -6.29 8.08 11.28
CA PRO A 49 -7.23 7.86 12.35
C PRO A 49 -8.46 7.13 11.78
N HIS A 50 -8.99 6.16 12.51
CA HIS A 50 -10.20 5.45 12.13
C HIS A 50 -11.28 6.48 11.76
N VAL A 51 -11.62 6.51 10.48
CA VAL A 51 -12.46 7.56 9.89
C VAL A 51 -13.80 7.56 10.61
N SER A 52 -14.15 8.64 11.32
CA SER A 52 -15.50 8.75 11.89
C SER A 52 -16.52 8.82 10.75
N GLU A 53 -17.72 8.27 10.96
CA GLU A 53 -18.76 8.18 9.92
C GLU A 53 -19.00 9.50 9.16
N SER A 54 -18.79 10.64 9.83
CA SER A 54 -18.88 11.98 9.27
C SER A 54 -17.86 12.30 8.16
N PHE A 55 -16.69 11.66 8.14
CA PHE A 55 -15.62 11.90 7.16
C PHE A 55 -15.50 10.79 6.10
N ILE A 56 -16.36 9.77 6.16
CA ILE A 56 -16.37 8.66 5.19
C ILE A 56 -16.40 9.18 3.75
N GLN A 57 -17.19 10.21 3.44
CA GLN A 57 -17.25 10.74 2.06
C GLN A 57 -15.99 11.51 1.64
N GLU A 58 -15.25 12.12 2.57
CA GLU A 58 -13.99 12.80 2.27
C GLU A 58 -12.84 11.80 2.09
N PHE A 59 -12.89 10.67 2.81
CA PHE A 59 -11.87 9.63 2.78
C PHE A 59 -12.16 8.48 1.81
N LEU A 60 -13.41 8.26 1.40
CA LEU A 60 -13.82 7.24 0.43
C LEU A 60 -14.34 7.92 -0.82
N GLY A 61 -13.41 8.25 -1.73
CA GLY A 61 -13.69 8.91 -2.99
C GLY A 61 -12.41 9.25 -3.75
N LYS A 62 -12.49 10.24 -4.66
CA LYS A 62 -11.37 10.64 -5.54
C LYS A 62 -10.07 10.95 -4.79
N GLN A 63 -10.17 11.43 -3.56
CA GLN A 63 -9.02 11.76 -2.73
C GLN A 63 -8.26 10.51 -2.28
N ASN A 64 -8.97 9.42 -2.00
CA ASN A 64 -8.39 8.11 -1.74
C ASN A 64 -7.69 7.58 -2.98
N ASP A 65 -8.34 7.66 -4.15
CA ASP A 65 -7.77 7.18 -5.41
C ASP A 65 -6.46 7.92 -5.73
N LEU A 66 -6.43 9.24 -5.53
CA LEU A 66 -5.22 10.05 -5.67
C LEU A 66 -4.14 9.67 -4.65
N SER A 67 -4.52 9.37 -3.41
CA SER A 67 -3.60 8.92 -2.37
C SER A 67 -2.98 7.57 -2.75
N MET A 68 -3.79 6.63 -3.21
CA MET A 68 -3.34 5.31 -3.67
C MET A 68 -2.44 5.39 -4.89
N GLN A 69 -2.74 6.26 -5.87
CA GLN A 69 -1.84 6.49 -7.01
C GLN A 69 -0.49 7.05 -6.58
N LYS A 70 -0.48 8.02 -5.65
CA LYS A 70 0.78 8.57 -5.10
C LYS A 70 1.58 7.48 -4.39
N PHE A 71 0.91 6.65 -3.60
CA PHE A 71 1.53 5.53 -2.91
C PHE A 71 2.10 4.49 -3.89
N GLN A 72 1.36 4.12 -4.94
CA GLN A 72 1.83 3.20 -5.98
C GLN A 72 3.13 3.72 -6.62
N VAL A 73 3.21 5.01 -6.96
CA VAL A 73 4.43 5.62 -7.50
C VAL A 73 5.59 5.54 -6.50
N GLN A 74 5.35 5.79 -5.22
CA GLN A 74 6.38 5.67 -4.18
C GLN A 74 6.86 4.22 -4.02
N LEU A 75 5.93 3.26 -4.02
CA LEU A 75 6.23 1.84 -3.93
C LEU A 75 7.08 1.37 -5.12
N LEU A 76 6.73 1.77 -6.34
CA LEU A 76 7.51 1.46 -7.54
C LEU A 76 8.93 2.05 -7.48
N LYS A 77 9.07 3.31 -7.02
CA LYS A 77 10.39 3.93 -6.80
C LYS A 77 11.21 3.20 -5.76
N PHE A 78 10.58 2.75 -4.67
CA PHE A 78 11.23 1.96 -3.64
C PHE A 78 11.70 0.61 -4.22
N CYS A 79 10.84 -0.11 -4.92
CA CYS A 79 11.18 -1.37 -5.57
C CYS A 79 12.34 -1.23 -6.56
N SER A 80 12.36 -0.17 -7.38
CA SER A 80 13.48 0.13 -8.29
C SER A 80 14.79 0.29 -7.53
N ARG A 81 14.83 1.15 -6.50
CA ARG A 81 16.04 1.38 -5.69
C ARG A 81 16.54 0.11 -4.98
N VAL A 82 15.62 -0.70 -4.47
CA VAL A 82 15.96 -1.98 -3.84
C VAL A 82 16.49 -2.98 -4.86
N PHE A 83 15.96 -2.99 -6.08
CA PHE A 83 16.49 -3.83 -7.16
C PHE A 83 17.90 -3.40 -7.56
N ASP A 84 18.11 -2.10 -7.80
CA ASP A 84 19.40 -1.55 -8.21
C ASP A 84 20.49 -1.85 -7.17
N SER A 85 20.19 -1.62 -5.89
CA SER A 85 21.12 -1.91 -4.78
C SER A 85 21.44 -3.41 -4.63
N ARG A 86 20.54 -4.32 -5.01
CA ARG A 86 20.78 -5.77 -4.99
C ARG A 86 21.61 -6.24 -6.18
N SER A 87 21.44 -5.60 -7.34
CA SER A 87 22.26 -5.85 -8.54
C SER A 87 23.71 -5.44 -8.29
N SER A 88 23.96 -4.25 -7.73
CA SER A 88 25.32 -3.80 -7.41
C SER A 88 26.04 -4.70 -6.39
N ARG A 89 25.30 -5.33 -5.45
CA ARG A 89 25.87 -6.28 -4.48
C ARG A 89 26.16 -7.68 -5.03
N ARG A 90 25.70 -8.00 -6.24
CA ARG A 90 25.99 -9.28 -6.92
C ARG A 90 27.17 -9.19 -7.87
N GLU A 91 27.62 -7.98 -8.18
CA GLU A 91 28.76 -7.71 -9.07
C GLU A 91 30.09 -7.49 -8.31
N GLU A 92 30.05 -7.51 -6.97
CA GLU A 92 31.20 -7.60 -6.05
C GLU A 92 31.37 -9.03 -5.52
#